data_AF-A0A8H6L610-F1
#
_entry.id   AF-A0A8H6L610-F1
#
_cell.length_a   1.000
_cell.length_b   1.000
_cell.length_c   1.000
_cell.angle_alpha   90.00
_cell.angle_beta   90.00
_cell.angle_gamma   90.00
#
_symmetry.space_group_name_H-M   'P 1'
#
loop_
_entity.id
_entity.type
_entity.pdbx_description
1 polymer ?
#
loop_
_entity_poly.entity_id
_entity_poly.type
_entity_poly.pdbx_seq_one_letter_code
_entity_poly.pdbx_strand_id
1 'polypeptide(L)'
;MVERKRKSTITQSVHTIKGYYRSLVPAYEKITRTHFDKERRQNPLKHIVQELPRKFGSSTGKKRKYDLTVTDLDIPTRTLWRNNEYHVKHDRMRAQLTWFLLLHAYTGARASTFIEGYFHKGTGKSLTNKDVRLHVYWRANGTPGWMLELTERYTKAKPDPMENSMRVIMKDKEGFLRDPVFFFLALAFVDEALLGIDSVDQFWMIRPSGNRKQFDFQWNPTVLDTPVFQLTDSTGGISQAWNDTSMYYLLRGLIRIARYEAKSITVHSIRRGFASCIDSRNISLLRSIRKRSVTWQMIGSGKITSQQYPLSTVRLCSWGIFLT
;
A
#
# COMPACT_ATOMS: atom_id res chain seq x y z
N MET A 1 9.53 26.84 46.19
CA MET A 1 10.28 25.65 45.78
C MET A 1 9.29 24.69 45.13
N VAL A 2 9.19 24.70 43.80
CA VAL A 2 8.16 23.94 43.07
C VAL A 2 8.60 22.48 43.01
N GLU A 3 7.85 21.62 43.69
CA GLU A 3 8.04 20.19 43.71
C GLU A 3 7.86 19.64 42.28
N ARG A 4 8.97 19.33 41.61
CA ARG A 4 8.96 18.60 40.34
C ARG A 4 8.33 17.24 40.59
N LYS A 5 7.05 17.07 40.25
CA LYS A 5 6.41 15.75 40.12
C LYS A 5 7.34 14.85 39.31
N ARG A 6 7.90 13.84 39.97
CA ARG A 6 8.69 12.79 39.34
C ARG A 6 7.90 12.27 38.14
N LYS A 7 8.53 12.28 36.96
CA LYS A 7 8.02 11.66 35.72
C LYS A 7 7.41 10.32 36.08
N SER A 8 6.12 10.14 35.80
CA SER A 8 5.44 8.85 35.94
C SER A 8 6.33 7.75 35.35
N THR A 9 6.71 6.77 36.17
CA THR A 9 7.37 5.55 35.72
C THR A 9 6.58 5.03 34.52
N ILE A 10 7.17 5.03 33.33
CA ILE A 10 6.50 4.57 32.13
C ILE A 10 6.36 3.06 32.27
N THR A 11 5.26 2.59 32.85
CA THR A 11 4.97 1.17 32.93
C THR A 11 4.73 0.66 31.51
N GLN A 12 5.57 -0.26 31.03
CA GLN A 12 5.44 -0.83 29.69
C GLN A 12 4.03 -1.39 29.47
N SER A 13 3.49 -1.22 28.26
CA SER A 13 2.15 -1.73 27.96
C SER A 13 2.14 -3.25 27.96
N VAL A 14 1.02 -3.84 28.39
CA VAL A 14 0.77 -5.29 28.31
C VAL A 14 1.01 -5.82 26.89
N HIS A 15 0.63 -5.03 25.88
CA HIS A 15 0.80 -5.42 24.48
C HIS A 15 2.26 -5.53 24.06
N THR A 16 3.13 -4.67 24.61
CA THR A 16 4.57 -4.71 24.36
C THR A 16 5.18 -5.97 24.97
N ILE A 17 4.88 -6.25 26.24
CA ILE A 17 5.37 -7.44 26.96
C ILE A 17 4.89 -8.72 26.29
N LYS A 18 3.62 -8.75 25.88
CA LYS A 18 3.05 -9.84 25.08
C LYS A 18 3.79 -10.05 23.75
N GLY A 19 4.20 -8.96 23.11
CA GLY A 19 5.02 -8.98 21.90
C GLY A 19 6.38 -9.64 22.14
N TYR A 20 7.10 -9.23 23.18
CA TYR A 20 8.38 -9.84 23.54
C TYR A 20 8.26 -11.32 23.85
N TYR A 21 7.26 -11.74 24.64
CA TYR A 21 7.03 -13.15 24.92
C TYR A 21 6.77 -13.97 23.64
N ARG A 22 5.97 -13.42 22.70
CA ARG A 22 5.70 -14.08 21.41
C ARG A 22 6.94 -14.21 20.51
N SER A 23 7.92 -13.32 20.65
CA SER A 23 9.20 -13.42 19.95
C SER A 23 10.18 -14.35 20.68
N LEU A 24 10.16 -14.34 22.01
CA LEU A 24 11.04 -15.14 22.86
C LEU A 24 10.77 -16.63 22.72
N VAL A 25 9.50 -17.05 22.79
CA VAL A 25 9.15 -18.49 22.78
C VAL A 25 9.68 -19.21 21.54
N PRO A 26 9.42 -18.75 20.30
CA PRO A 26 9.97 -19.41 19.11
C PRO A 26 11.51 -19.39 19.06
N ALA A 27 12.15 -18.31 19.55
CA ALA A 27 13.61 -18.23 19.61
C ALA A 27 14.19 -19.25 20.60
N TYR A 28 13.56 -19.38 21.77
CA TYR A 28 13.95 -20.35 22.79
C TYR A 28 13.79 -21.79 22.30
N GLU A 29 12.64 -22.13 21.68
CA GLU A 29 12.40 -23.45 21.08
C GLU A 29 13.45 -23.80 20.03
N LYS A 30 13.82 -22.82 19.19
CA LYS A 30 14.86 -23.00 18.18
C LYS A 30 16.24 -23.29 18.77
N ILE A 31 16.63 -22.57 19.84
CA ILE A 31 17.94 -22.72 20.48
C ILE A 31 18.02 -24.03 21.27
N THR A 32 16.98 -24.33 22.05
CA THR A 32 16.95 -25.48 22.96
C THR A 32 16.47 -26.77 22.30
N ARG A 33 15.99 -26.70 21.05
CA ARG A 33 15.32 -27.80 20.33
C ARG A 33 14.14 -28.41 21.11
N THR A 34 13.54 -27.63 22.01
CA THR A 34 12.35 -28.03 22.76
C THR A 34 11.09 -27.51 22.06
N HIS A 35 9.95 -28.13 22.37
CA HIS A 35 8.64 -27.68 21.88
C HIS A 35 7.67 -27.49 23.05
N PHE A 36 7.12 -26.29 23.18
CA PHE A 36 6.06 -26.01 24.14
C PHE A 36 4.72 -26.44 23.57
N ASP A 37 3.95 -27.18 24.37
CA ASP A 37 2.55 -27.43 24.11
C ASP A 37 1.73 -26.11 24.10
N LYS A 38 0.50 -26.20 23.59
CA LYS A 38 -0.38 -25.04 23.45
C LYS A 38 -0.69 -24.37 24.80
N GLU A 39 -0.77 -25.14 25.87
CA GLU A 39 -1.13 -24.65 27.19
C GLU A 39 0.01 -23.85 27.83
N ARG A 40 1.23 -24.38 27.80
CA ARG A 40 2.47 -23.71 28.23
C ARG A 40 2.74 -22.43 27.45
N ARG A 41 2.34 -22.36 26.18
CA ARG A 41 2.39 -21.11 25.39
C ARG A 41 1.31 -20.11 25.80
N GLN A 42 0.12 -20.55 26.18
CA GLN A 42 -1.01 -19.67 26.48
C GLN A 42 -1.06 -19.19 27.92
N ASN A 43 -0.63 -19.99 28.89
CA ASN A 43 -0.74 -19.66 30.31
C ASN A 43 0.05 -18.38 30.66
N PRO A 44 1.32 -18.20 30.24
CA PRO A 44 2.05 -16.96 30.48
C PRO A 44 1.42 -15.76 29.76
N LEU A 45 0.82 -15.95 28.58
CA LEU A 45 0.09 -14.89 27.88
C LEU A 45 -1.15 -14.43 28.66
N LYS A 46 -1.88 -15.35 29.31
CA LYS A 46 -3.01 -15.02 30.19
C LYS A 46 -2.52 -14.24 31.40
N HIS A 47 -1.45 -14.71 32.05
CA HIS A 47 -0.83 -14.04 33.18
C HIS A 47 -0.37 -12.62 32.83
N ILE A 48 0.30 -12.43 31.70
CA ILE A 48 0.74 -11.12 31.20
C ILE A 48 -0.45 -10.15 31.03
N VAL A 49 -1.60 -10.65 30.60
CA VAL A 49 -2.79 -9.81 30.35
C VAL A 49 -3.58 -9.50 31.61
N GLN A 50 -3.67 -10.45 32.54
CA GLN A 50 -4.54 -10.34 33.73
C GLN A 50 -3.80 -9.78 34.94
N GLU A 51 -2.58 -10.26 35.20
CA GLU A 51 -1.88 -10.01 36.46
C GLU A 51 -0.94 -8.80 36.39
N LEU A 52 -0.28 -8.57 35.25
CA LEU A 52 0.65 -7.44 35.12
C LEU A 52 -0.04 -6.06 35.28
N PRO A 53 -1.24 -5.81 34.73
CA PRO A 53 -1.96 -4.56 35.00
C PRO A 53 -2.29 -4.38 36.48
N ARG A 54 -2.72 -5.45 37.15
CA ARG A 54 -3.14 -5.42 38.56
C ARG A 54 -1.95 -5.19 39.50
N LYS A 55 -0.84 -5.89 39.27
CA LYS A 55 0.33 -5.87 40.17
C LYS A 55 1.28 -4.71 39.91
N PHE A 56 1.44 -4.29 38.66
CA PHE A 56 2.47 -3.32 38.29
C PHE A 56 1.90 -2.03 37.69
N GLY A 57 0.57 -1.91 37.54
CA GLY A 57 -0.05 -0.76 36.90
C GLY A 57 0.29 -0.65 35.40
N SER A 58 0.59 -1.78 34.74
CA SER A 58 0.89 -1.79 33.31
C SER A 58 -0.29 -1.27 32.50
N SER A 59 -0.03 -0.38 31.54
CA SER A 59 -1.07 0.15 30.68
C SER A 59 -1.71 -0.96 29.84
N THR A 60 -3.04 -1.09 29.96
CA THR A 60 -3.90 -1.94 29.11
C THR A 60 -4.44 -1.18 27.90
N GLY A 61 -4.25 0.15 27.88
CA GLY A 61 -4.70 1.02 26.82
C GLY A 61 -4.04 0.66 25.49
N LYS A 62 -4.86 0.44 24.46
CA LYS A 62 -4.35 0.34 23.10
C LYS A 62 -3.89 1.72 22.66
N LYS A 63 -2.62 1.84 22.24
CA LYS A 63 -2.14 3.07 21.60
C LYS A 63 -3.06 3.40 20.42
N ARG A 64 -3.57 4.65 20.38
CA ARG A 64 -4.38 5.12 19.25
C ARG A 64 -3.58 4.93 17.97
N LYS A 65 -4.20 4.27 16.99
CA LYS A 65 -3.64 4.11 15.65
C LYS A 65 -4.11 5.30 14.82
N TYR A 66 -3.20 5.85 14.03
CA TYR A 66 -3.53 6.89 13.05
C TYR A 66 -3.85 6.21 11.72
N ASP A 67 -4.95 6.64 11.12
CA ASP A 67 -5.41 6.18 9.82
C ASP A 67 -5.13 7.31 8.85
N LEU A 68 -4.21 7.08 7.91
CA LEU A 68 -3.76 8.12 6.98
C LEU A 68 -4.57 8.04 5.71
N THR A 69 -5.24 9.13 5.40
CA THR A 69 -5.92 9.35 4.13
C THR A 69 -4.92 9.73 3.04
N VAL A 70 -5.37 9.74 1.78
CA VAL A 70 -4.58 10.25 0.65
C VAL A 70 -4.19 11.72 0.87
N THR A 71 -5.04 12.51 1.52
CA THR A 71 -4.74 13.92 1.82
C THR A 71 -3.60 14.05 2.82
N ASP A 72 -3.52 13.14 3.79
CA ASP A 72 -2.40 13.12 4.74
C ASP A 72 -1.05 12.77 4.08
N LEU A 73 -1.09 12.15 2.89
CA LEU A 73 0.09 11.89 2.06
C LEU A 73 0.56 13.11 1.27
N ASP A 74 -0.22 14.18 1.16
CA ASP A 74 0.22 15.39 0.46
C ASP A 74 1.42 16.02 1.16
N ILE A 75 1.44 16.06 2.50
CA ILE A 75 2.55 16.65 3.27
C ILE A 75 3.85 15.89 3.00
N PRO A 76 3.97 14.57 3.25
CA PRO A 76 5.22 13.86 3.01
C PRO A 76 5.60 13.89 1.52
N THR A 77 4.65 13.78 0.59
CA THR A 77 4.96 13.87 -0.84
C THR A 77 5.45 15.27 -1.23
N ARG A 78 4.83 16.35 -0.75
CA ARG A 78 5.32 17.72 -0.99
C ARG A 78 6.69 17.94 -0.37
N THR A 79 6.93 17.44 0.85
CA THR A 79 8.24 17.52 1.51
C THR A 79 9.30 16.81 0.67
N LEU A 80 9.01 15.63 0.13
CA LEU A 80 9.92 14.86 -0.71
C LEU A 80 10.40 15.63 -1.96
N TRP A 81 9.49 16.41 -2.56
CA TRP A 81 9.75 17.11 -3.83
C TRP A 81 10.14 18.59 -3.67
N ARG A 82 9.76 19.25 -2.57
CA ARG A 82 10.03 20.68 -2.34
C ARG A 82 11.16 20.94 -1.34
N ASN A 83 11.35 20.05 -0.37
CA ASN A 83 12.30 20.30 0.71
C ASN A 83 13.68 19.75 0.34
N ASN A 84 14.67 20.63 0.26
CA ASN A 84 16.05 20.25 0.00
C ASN A 84 16.69 19.50 1.18
N GLU A 85 16.09 19.54 2.38
CA GLU A 85 16.60 18.83 3.57
C GLU A 85 16.52 17.31 3.44
N TYR A 86 15.61 16.77 2.61
CA TYR A 86 15.59 15.33 2.34
C TYR A 86 16.53 14.99 1.19
N HIS A 87 17.80 14.79 1.55
CA HIS A 87 18.84 14.32 0.65
C HIS A 87 18.64 12.84 0.34
N VAL A 88 17.87 12.55 -0.70
CA VAL A 88 17.96 11.25 -1.37
C VAL A 88 19.30 11.16 -2.09
N LYS A 89 19.82 9.95 -2.26
CA LYS A 89 21.09 9.74 -2.99
C LYS A 89 20.93 10.03 -4.49
N HIS A 90 19.73 9.82 -5.02
CA HIS A 90 19.41 9.97 -6.44
C HIS A 90 17.92 10.27 -6.62
N ASP A 91 17.55 11.05 -7.64
CA ASP A 91 16.16 11.47 -7.87
C ASP A 91 15.21 10.31 -8.19
N ARG A 92 15.73 9.21 -8.76
CA ARG A 92 14.99 7.92 -8.88
C ARG A 92 14.35 7.51 -7.56
N MET A 93 15.04 7.71 -6.44
CA MET A 93 14.51 7.34 -5.12
C MET A 93 13.28 8.16 -4.74
N ARG A 94 13.18 9.43 -5.18
CA ARG A 94 11.98 10.26 -4.97
C ARG A 94 10.81 9.71 -5.77
N ALA A 95 11.02 9.37 -7.04
CA ALA A 95 9.99 8.77 -7.88
C ALA A 95 9.51 7.41 -7.33
N GLN A 96 10.45 6.51 -6.98
CA GLN A 96 10.14 5.22 -6.35
C GLN A 96 9.37 5.39 -5.03
N LEU A 97 9.82 6.27 -4.14
CA LEU A 97 9.15 6.47 -2.84
C LEU A 97 7.76 7.09 -3.01
N THR A 98 7.60 8.03 -3.94
CA THR A 98 6.30 8.64 -4.22
C THR A 98 5.32 7.61 -4.77
N TRP A 99 5.75 6.85 -5.79
CA TRP A 99 4.90 5.82 -6.37
C TRP A 99 4.55 4.73 -5.36
N PHE A 100 5.50 4.33 -4.51
CA PHE A 100 5.27 3.37 -3.43
C PHE A 100 4.18 3.84 -2.44
N LEU A 101 4.20 5.12 -2.05
CA LEU A 101 3.17 5.71 -1.18
C LEU A 101 1.80 5.72 -1.87
N LEU A 102 1.75 6.09 -3.15
CA LEU A 102 0.52 6.08 -3.94
C LEU A 102 -0.03 4.66 -4.09
N LEU A 103 0.79 3.67 -4.42
CA LEU A 103 0.38 2.27 -4.49
C LEU A 103 -0.35 1.83 -3.20
N HIS A 104 0.23 2.10 -2.04
CA HIS A 104 -0.42 1.77 -0.78
C HIS A 104 -1.74 2.51 -0.55
N ALA A 105 -1.84 3.75 -1.00
CA ALA A 105 -3.04 4.55 -0.88
C ALA A 105 -4.15 4.11 -1.85
N TYR A 106 -3.80 3.58 -3.03
CA TYR A 106 -4.75 3.11 -4.04
C TYR A 106 -5.17 1.65 -3.84
N THR A 107 -4.29 0.78 -3.36
CA THR A 107 -4.57 -0.66 -3.26
C THR A 107 -4.86 -1.12 -1.83
N GLY A 108 -4.31 -0.43 -0.82
CA GLY A 108 -4.30 -0.90 0.56
C GLY A 108 -3.51 -2.21 0.76
N ALA A 109 -2.65 -2.59 -0.19
CA ALA A 109 -1.84 -3.80 -0.09
C ALA A 109 -0.80 -3.71 1.03
N ARG A 110 -0.20 -4.86 1.36
CA ARG A 110 0.92 -4.92 2.30
C ARG A 110 2.21 -4.54 1.58
N ALA A 111 3.18 -3.99 2.29
CA ALA A 111 4.48 -3.65 1.71
C ALA A 111 5.10 -4.87 0.99
N SER A 112 5.06 -6.04 1.63
CA SER A 112 5.56 -7.31 1.10
C SER A 112 4.90 -7.79 -0.21
N THR A 113 3.86 -7.11 -0.69
CA THR A 113 3.27 -7.36 -2.01
C THR A 113 4.08 -6.69 -3.12
N PHE A 114 4.76 -5.59 -2.80
CA PHE A 114 5.50 -4.78 -3.77
C PHE A 114 7.02 -4.90 -3.64
N ILE A 115 7.50 -5.09 -2.42
CA ILE A 115 8.93 -5.24 -2.12
C ILE A 115 9.22 -6.66 -1.65
N GLU A 116 10.52 -6.98 -1.57
CA GLU A 116 10.97 -8.24 -0.98
C GLU A 116 10.62 -8.26 0.52
N GLY A 117 9.52 -8.94 0.83
CA GLY A 117 9.03 -9.06 2.19
C GLY A 117 9.76 -10.14 2.98
N TYR A 118 9.64 -10.06 4.31
CA TYR A 118 10.19 -11.03 5.27
C TYR A 118 10.02 -12.52 4.88
N PHE A 119 8.87 -12.92 4.36
CA PHE A 119 8.59 -14.32 3.98
C PHE A 119 9.31 -14.79 2.71
N HIS A 120 9.86 -13.87 1.93
CA HIS A 120 10.55 -14.12 0.67
C HIS A 120 11.96 -13.51 0.68
N LYS A 121 12.52 -13.29 1.87
CA LYS A 121 13.83 -12.67 2.05
C LYS A 121 14.94 -13.50 1.39
N GLY A 122 15.79 -12.84 0.61
CA GLY A 122 16.88 -13.45 -0.16
C GLY A 122 16.44 -14.08 -1.49
N THR A 123 15.18 -13.91 -1.90
CA THR A 123 14.67 -14.49 -3.16
C THR A 123 14.51 -13.45 -4.26
N GLY A 124 14.59 -12.15 -3.95
CA GLY A 124 14.35 -11.06 -4.90
C GLY A 124 12.88 -10.91 -5.34
N LYS A 125 11.97 -11.76 -4.84
CA LYS A 125 10.55 -11.73 -5.20
C LYS A 125 9.92 -10.40 -4.77
N SER A 126 9.53 -9.61 -5.76
CA SER A 126 9.02 -8.25 -5.62
C SER A 126 8.17 -7.89 -6.85
N LEU A 127 7.53 -6.72 -6.84
CA LEU A 127 6.80 -6.21 -7.99
C LEU A 127 7.77 -5.91 -9.13
N THR A 128 7.51 -6.48 -10.31
CA THR A 128 8.32 -6.30 -11.52
C THR A 128 7.52 -5.64 -12.64
N ASN A 129 8.16 -5.21 -13.72
CA ASN A 129 7.47 -4.55 -14.85
C ASN A 129 6.35 -5.40 -15.46
N LYS A 130 6.50 -6.74 -15.57
CA LYS A 130 5.40 -7.63 -16.01
C LYS A 130 4.12 -7.58 -15.18
N ASP A 131 4.21 -7.13 -13.94
CA ASP A 131 3.05 -7.08 -13.04
C ASP A 131 2.19 -5.84 -13.28
N VAL A 132 2.66 -4.90 -14.09
CA VAL A 132 1.95 -3.68 -14.41
C VAL A 132 1.62 -3.70 -15.89
N ARG A 133 0.37 -3.49 -16.26
CA ARG A 133 0.01 -3.20 -17.65
C ARG A 133 -0.33 -1.73 -17.77
N LEU A 134 0.12 -1.11 -18.84
CA LEU A 134 -0.14 0.29 -19.14
C LEU A 134 -1.05 0.38 -20.35
N HIS A 135 -2.09 1.19 -20.23
CA HIS A 135 -3.09 1.37 -21.27
C HIS A 135 -3.40 2.85 -21.47
N VAL A 136 -3.62 3.25 -22.72
CA VAL A 136 -4.27 4.51 -23.07
C VAL A 136 -5.70 4.24 -23.53
N TYR A 137 -6.66 5.07 -23.12
CA TYR A 137 -8.07 4.94 -23.45
C TYR A 137 -8.69 6.31 -23.76
N TRP A 138 -9.81 6.31 -24.49
CA TRP A 138 -10.59 7.53 -24.71
C TRP A 138 -11.47 7.83 -23.50
N ARG A 139 -11.32 9.03 -22.92
CA ARG A 139 -12.26 9.56 -21.93
C ARG A 139 -13.57 9.95 -22.61
N ALA A 140 -14.62 10.10 -21.82
CA ALA A 140 -15.94 10.52 -22.31
C ALA A 140 -15.93 11.90 -22.99
N ASN A 141 -15.00 12.77 -22.62
CA ASN A 141 -14.80 14.09 -23.23
C ASN A 141 -13.91 14.07 -24.49
N GLY A 142 -13.60 12.89 -25.03
CA GLY A 142 -12.75 12.74 -26.22
C GLY A 142 -11.25 12.93 -25.98
N THR A 143 -10.81 13.18 -24.75
CA THR A 143 -9.37 13.30 -24.43
C THR A 143 -8.76 11.93 -24.12
N PRO A 144 -7.46 11.71 -24.41
CA PRO A 144 -6.77 10.49 -24.01
C PRO A 144 -6.56 10.46 -22.49
N GLY A 145 -6.82 9.31 -21.86
CA GLY A 145 -6.46 9.03 -20.47
C GLY A 145 -5.58 7.80 -20.36
N TRP A 146 -4.79 7.74 -19.30
CA TRP A 146 -3.89 6.63 -19.02
C TRP A 146 -4.31 5.84 -17.80
N MET A 147 -4.04 4.53 -17.80
CA MET A 147 -4.30 3.68 -16.66
C MET A 147 -3.26 2.58 -16.51
N LEU A 148 -2.98 2.24 -15.26
CA LEU A 148 -2.21 1.08 -14.85
C LEU A 148 -3.16 -0.01 -14.36
N GLU A 149 -2.97 -1.22 -14.85
CA GLU A 149 -3.54 -2.42 -14.29
C GLU A 149 -2.43 -3.18 -13.56
N LEU A 150 -2.49 -3.18 -12.23
CA LEU A 150 -1.52 -3.79 -11.34
C LEU A 150 -1.97 -5.20 -10.93
N THR A 151 -1.08 -6.18 -11.05
CA THR A 151 -1.28 -7.57 -10.66
C THR A 151 -0.52 -7.89 -9.37
N GLU A 152 -1.24 -8.07 -8.27
CA GLU A 152 -0.65 -8.39 -6.97
C GLU A 152 -0.36 -9.89 -6.83
N ARG A 153 0.81 -10.32 -7.31
CA ARG A 153 1.26 -11.74 -7.26
C ARG A 153 1.57 -12.24 -5.85
N TYR A 154 2.29 -11.44 -5.06
CA TYR A 154 2.84 -11.87 -3.77
C TYR A 154 1.92 -11.50 -2.60
N THR A 155 0.72 -12.08 -2.58
CA THR A 155 -0.21 -11.94 -1.45
C THR A 155 -0.07 -13.09 -0.46
N LYS A 156 -0.16 -12.78 0.84
CA LYS A 156 -0.06 -13.78 1.91
C LYS A 156 -1.13 -14.86 1.71
N ALA A 157 -0.71 -16.12 1.68
CA ALA A 157 -1.52 -17.36 1.73
C ALA A 157 -1.85 -18.07 0.40
N LYS A 158 -1.20 -17.77 -0.73
CA LYS A 158 -1.53 -18.46 -1.98
C LYS A 158 -0.30 -19.04 -2.69
N PRO A 159 -0.26 -20.38 -2.93
CA PRO A 159 0.88 -21.06 -3.56
C PRO A 159 1.13 -20.64 -5.01
N ASP A 160 0.07 -20.30 -5.75
CA ASP A 160 0.15 -19.83 -7.13
C ASP A 160 -0.06 -18.30 -7.22
N PRO A 161 0.99 -17.54 -7.60
CA PRO A 161 0.92 -16.09 -7.75
C PRO A 161 0.05 -15.62 -8.93
N MET A 162 -0.27 -16.47 -9.92
CA MET A 162 -0.93 -16.03 -11.16
C MET A 162 -2.44 -16.25 -11.14
N GLU A 163 -2.90 -17.42 -10.68
CA GLU A 163 -4.33 -17.81 -10.64
C GLU A 163 -5.15 -17.00 -9.63
N ASN A 164 -4.48 -16.41 -8.63
CA ASN A 164 -5.13 -15.79 -7.49
C ASN A 164 -4.71 -14.33 -7.23
N SER A 165 -4.09 -13.71 -8.22
CA SER A 165 -3.65 -12.32 -8.16
C SER A 165 -4.84 -11.37 -8.07
N MET A 166 -4.72 -10.35 -7.21
CA MET A 166 -5.68 -9.25 -7.21
C MET A 166 -5.27 -8.25 -8.29
N ARG A 167 -6.22 -7.83 -9.12
CA ARG A 167 -6.02 -6.78 -10.11
C ARG A 167 -6.58 -5.46 -9.61
N VAL A 168 -5.74 -4.42 -9.63
CA VAL A 168 -6.13 -3.06 -9.25
C VAL A 168 -5.89 -2.13 -10.42
N ILE A 169 -6.93 -1.37 -10.78
CA ILE A 169 -6.84 -0.35 -11.83
C ILE A 169 -6.62 1.01 -11.19
N MET A 170 -5.55 1.68 -11.60
CA MET A 170 -5.23 3.06 -11.22
C MET A 170 -5.25 3.93 -12.47
N LYS A 171 -6.12 4.92 -12.49
CA LYS A 171 -6.20 5.90 -13.59
C LYS A 171 -5.33 7.11 -13.25
N ASP A 172 -4.87 7.78 -14.30
CA ASP A 172 -4.25 9.08 -14.19
C ASP A 172 -5.16 10.09 -13.47
N LYS A 173 -4.52 11.12 -12.90
CA LYS A 173 -5.20 12.10 -12.05
C LYS A 173 -4.69 13.50 -12.29
N GLU A 174 -5.60 14.45 -12.10
CA GLU A 174 -5.22 15.85 -12.02
C GLU A 174 -4.33 16.08 -10.79
N GLY A 175 -3.24 16.82 -11.00
CA GLY A 175 -2.22 17.11 -9.98
C GLY A 175 -1.15 16.01 -9.89
N PHE A 176 0.04 16.33 -10.41
CA PHE A 176 1.18 15.41 -10.53
C PHE A 176 1.48 14.59 -9.26
N LEU A 177 1.42 15.20 -8.07
CA LEU A 177 1.78 14.52 -6.81
C LEU A 177 0.82 13.38 -6.41
N ARG A 178 -0.38 13.32 -6.99
CA ARG A 178 -1.39 12.30 -6.70
C ARG A 178 -1.60 11.33 -7.87
N ASP A 179 -0.90 11.53 -8.97
CA ASP A 179 -1.01 10.72 -10.17
C ASP A 179 -0.12 9.48 -10.08
N PRO A 180 -0.70 8.28 -9.89
CA PRO A 180 0.07 7.03 -9.83
C PRO A 180 0.63 6.63 -11.19
N VAL A 181 0.04 7.08 -12.30
CA VAL A 181 0.52 6.80 -13.65
C VAL A 181 1.79 7.58 -13.92
N PHE A 182 1.81 8.87 -13.59
CA PHE A 182 2.94 9.75 -13.83
C PHE A 182 4.25 9.22 -13.21
N PHE A 183 4.25 8.91 -11.91
CA PHE A 183 5.47 8.45 -11.25
C PHE A 183 5.91 7.05 -11.70
N PHE A 184 4.97 6.18 -12.10
CA PHE A 184 5.33 4.91 -12.69
C PHE A 184 5.98 5.09 -14.07
N LEU A 185 5.40 5.95 -14.91
CA LEU A 185 5.95 6.26 -16.23
C LEU A 185 7.36 6.83 -16.11
N ALA A 186 7.60 7.73 -15.16
CA ALA A 186 8.93 8.26 -14.91
C ALA A 186 9.97 7.15 -14.64
N LEU A 187 9.60 6.10 -13.89
CA LEU A 187 10.46 4.95 -13.67
C LEU A 187 10.60 4.09 -14.93
N ALA A 188 9.50 3.83 -15.63
CA ALA A 188 9.48 3.02 -16.85
C ALA A 188 10.34 3.63 -17.97
N PHE A 189 10.35 4.96 -18.12
CA PHE A 189 11.21 5.65 -19.08
C PHE A 189 12.69 5.57 -18.70
N VAL A 190 13.02 5.78 -17.42
CA VAL A 190 14.41 5.64 -16.95
C VAL A 190 14.92 4.20 -17.13
N ASP A 191 14.03 3.22 -17.07
CA ASP A 191 14.35 1.79 -17.25
C ASP A 191 14.24 1.32 -18.71
N GLU A 192 13.95 2.21 -19.67
CA GLU A 192 13.70 1.86 -21.09
C GLU A 192 12.71 0.68 -21.25
N ALA A 193 11.69 0.69 -20.39
CA ALA A 193 10.83 -0.46 -20.18
C ALA A 193 9.70 -0.57 -21.20
N LEU A 194 9.38 0.50 -21.94
CA LEU A 194 8.36 0.47 -22.98
C LEU A 194 8.98 0.10 -24.33
N LEU A 195 8.47 -0.95 -24.97
CA LEU A 195 8.99 -1.45 -26.24
C LEU A 195 8.58 -0.50 -27.39
N GLY A 196 9.57 -0.06 -28.17
CA GLY A 196 9.36 0.78 -29.36
C GLY A 196 8.95 2.22 -29.05
N ILE A 197 9.16 2.68 -27.80
CA ILE A 197 8.90 4.04 -27.36
C ILE A 197 10.24 4.68 -26.96
N ASP A 198 10.75 5.54 -27.82
CA ASP A 198 12.09 6.14 -27.66
C ASP A 198 12.04 7.49 -26.96
N SER A 199 10.86 8.12 -26.87
CA SER A 199 10.71 9.43 -26.22
C SER A 199 9.37 9.63 -25.53
N VAL A 200 9.38 10.58 -24.59
CA VAL A 200 8.17 11.06 -23.90
C VAL A 200 7.18 11.67 -24.90
N ASP A 201 7.65 12.39 -25.92
CA ASP A 201 6.79 12.98 -26.94
C ASP A 201 6.08 11.92 -27.78
N GLN A 202 6.82 10.88 -28.21
CA GLN A 202 6.24 9.76 -28.94
C GLN A 202 5.15 9.07 -28.10
N PHE A 203 5.42 8.85 -26.82
CA PHE A 203 4.43 8.29 -25.89
C PHE A 203 3.15 9.12 -25.83
N TRP A 204 3.28 10.44 -25.69
CA TRP A 204 2.13 11.34 -25.64
C TRP A 204 1.40 11.50 -26.97
N MET A 205 1.95 11.03 -28.09
CA MET A 205 1.25 11.01 -29.39
C MET A 205 0.43 9.73 -29.61
N ILE A 206 0.70 8.65 -28.88
CA ILE A 206 0.01 7.37 -29.07
C ILE A 206 -1.45 7.45 -28.63
N ARG A 207 -2.35 7.00 -29.51
CA ARG A 207 -3.80 6.97 -29.27
C ARG A 207 -4.36 5.60 -29.63
N PRO A 208 -5.50 5.19 -29.02
CA PRO A 208 -6.25 4.04 -29.52
C PRO A 208 -6.64 4.27 -30.98
N SER A 209 -6.30 3.32 -31.87
CA SER A 209 -6.56 3.42 -33.30
C SER A 209 -7.94 2.90 -33.70
N GLY A 210 -8.57 3.55 -34.68
CA GLY A 210 -9.86 3.16 -35.24
C GLY A 210 -10.98 3.07 -34.19
N ASN A 211 -11.78 2.01 -34.26
CA ASN A 211 -12.90 1.77 -33.32
C ASN A 211 -12.47 1.17 -31.97
N ARG A 212 -11.15 1.05 -31.69
CA ARG A 212 -10.68 0.49 -30.43
C ARG A 212 -10.86 1.51 -29.30
N LYS A 213 -11.41 1.05 -28.17
CA LYS A 213 -11.59 1.88 -26.97
C LYS A 213 -10.30 2.10 -26.17
N GLN A 214 -9.31 1.23 -26.37
CA GLN A 214 -8.03 1.25 -25.65
C GLN A 214 -6.88 0.75 -26.52
N PHE A 215 -5.66 1.15 -26.15
CA PHE A 215 -4.40 0.62 -26.67
C PHE A 215 -3.51 0.20 -25.50
N ASP A 216 -2.90 -0.97 -25.63
CA ASP A 216 -2.09 -1.61 -24.60
C ASP A 216 -0.61 -1.47 -24.99
N PHE A 217 0.20 -0.88 -24.11
CA PHE A 217 1.63 -0.75 -24.34
C PHE A 217 2.33 -2.09 -24.15
N GLN A 218 3.37 -2.34 -24.96
CA GLN A 218 4.21 -3.53 -24.83
C GLN A 218 5.44 -3.22 -23.97
N TRP A 219 5.81 -4.16 -23.12
CA TRP A 219 7.01 -4.06 -22.29
C TRP A 219 8.22 -4.61 -23.03
N ASN A 220 9.37 -3.96 -22.84
CA ASN A 220 10.66 -4.44 -23.31
C ASN A 220 10.99 -5.77 -22.58
N PRO A 221 11.16 -6.89 -23.31
CA PRO A 221 11.40 -8.20 -22.69
C PRO A 221 12.66 -8.25 -21.82
N THR A 222 13.65 -7.40 -22.07
CA THR A 222 14.93 -7.41 -21.35
C THR A 222 14.83 -6.93 -19.91
N VAL A 223 13.82 -6.10 -19.58
CA VAL A 223 13.62 -5.52 -18.24
C VAL A 223 12.32 -5.98 -17.58
N LEU A 224 11.68 -7.01 -18.15
CA LEU A 224 10.37 -7.48 -17.74
C LEU A 224 10.34 -8.02 -16.30
N ASP A 225 11.41 -8.72 -15.91
CA ASP A 225 11.62 -9.31 -14.58
C ASP A 225 12.37 -8.39 -13.62
N THR A 226 12.73 -7.18 -14.05
CA THR A 226 13.40 -6.19 -13.22
C THR A 226 12.41 -5.66 -12.16
N PRO A 227 12.82 -5.60 -10.87
CA PRO A 227 12.00 -4.98 -9.83
C PRO A 227 11.70 -3.53 -10.14
N VAL A 228 10.49 -3.05 -9.87
CA VAL A 228 10.17 -1.63 -10.03
C VAL A 228 10.82 -0.79 -8.92
N PHE A 229 10.88 -1.34 -7.70
CA PHE A 229 11.50 -0.72 -6.54
C PHE A 229 12.90 -1.29 -6.33
N GLN A 230 13.92 -0.54 -6.72
CA GLN A 230 15.32 -0.97 -6.70
C GLN A 230 16.17 -0.09 -5.78
N LEU A 231 17.13 -0.71 -5.09
CA LEU A 231 18.16 0.04 -4.38
C LEU A 231 18.98 0.82 -5.40
N THR A 232 19.16 2.11 -5.12
CA THR A 232 19.87 3.04 -5.99
C THR A 232 21.08 3.60 -5.25
N ASP A 233 22.24 3.61 -5.90
CA ASP A 233 23.42 4.30 -5.42
C ASP A 233 23.37 5.82 -5.72
N SER A 234 24.45 6.54 -5.41
CA SER A 234 24.54 7.99 -5.66
C SER A 234 24.74 8.34 -7.13
N THR A 235 25.17 7.40 -7.97
CA THR A 235 25.37 7.57 -9.40
C THR A 235 24.15 7.17 -10.23
N GLY A 236 23.08 6.70 -9.58
CA GLY A 236 21.89 6.20 -10.26
C GLY A 236 21.95 4.71 -10.60
N GLY A 237 23.04 4.03 -10.27
CA GLY A 237 23.20 2.59 -10.43
C GLY A 237 22.14 1.84 -9.62
N ILE A 238 21.51 0.88 -10.27
CA ILE A 238 20.45 0.05 -9.72
C ILE A 238 20.98 -1.33 -9.33
N SER A 239 20.39 -1.94 -8.31
CA SER A 239 20.77 -3.27 -7.85
C SER A 239 19.55 -4.11 -7.46
N GLN A 240 19.56 -4.74 -6.29
CA GLN A 240 18.47 -5.60 -5.82
C GLN A 240 17.19 -4.82 -5.52
N ALA A 241 16.08 -5.57 -5.48
CA ALA A 241 14.80 -5.06 -5.03
C ALA A 241 14.88 -4.42 -3.64
N TRP A 242 13.99 -3.45 -3.37
CA TRP A 242 13.75 -2.99 -2.01
C TRP A 242 13.31 -4.16 -1.13
N ASN A 243 13.66 -4.06 0.15
CA ASN A 243 13.27 -4.97 1.21
C ASN A 243 12.73 -4.19 2.41
N ASP A 244 12.21 -4.91 3.40
CA ASP A 244 11.60 -4.29 4.59
C ASP A 244 12.52 -3.25 5.26
N THR A 245 13.83 -3.51 5.33
CA THR A 245 14.82 -2.62 5.96
C THR A 245 15.00 -1.33 5.17
N SER A 246 15.22 -1.43 3.86
CA SER A 246 15.44 -0.27 2.99
C SER A 246 14.19 0.59 2.87
N MET A 247 13.02 -0.03 2.68
CA MET A 247 11.73 0.67 2.70
C MET A 247 11.50 1.40 4.02
N TYR A 248 11.77 0.74 5.16
CA TYR A 248 11.63 1.36 6.47
C TYR A 248 12.55 2.57 6.64
N TYR A 249 13.81 2.47 6.20
CA TYR A 249 14.78 3.56 6.28
C TYR A 249 14.31 4.79 5.47
N LEU A 250 13.91 4.57 4.22
CA LEU A 250 13.44 5.64 3.33
C LEU A 250 12.20 6.33 3.88
N LEU A 251 11.17 5.54 4.23
CA LEU A 251 9.93 6.07 4.77
C LEU A 251 10.16 6.82 6.08
N ARG A 252 10.96 6.29 7.00
CA ARG A 252 11.24 6.95 8.29
C ARG A 252 12.01 8.26 8.12
N GLY A 253 12.95 8.30 7.19
CA GLY A 253 13.65 9.54 6.84
C GLY A 253 12.66 10.60 6.36
N LEU A 254 11.78 10.25 5.43
CA LEU A 254 10.78 11.16 4.90
C LEU A 254 9.82 11.66 5.99
N ILE A 255 9.25 10.76 6.79
CA ILE A 255 8.31 11.10 7.86
C ILE A 255 8.95 12.02 8.92
N ARG A 256 10.23 11.82 9.22
CA ARG A 256 10.96 12.69 10.16
C ARG A 256 11.08 14.11 9.62
N ILE A 257 11.42 14.28 8.35
CA ILE A 257 11.59 15.61 7.73
C ILE A 257 10.24 16.28 7.49
N ALA A 258 9.21 15.51 7.17
CA ALA A 258 7.83 15.97 7.11
C ALA A 258 7.24 16.36 8.48
N ARG A 259 8.07 16.35 9.54
CA ARG A 259 7.73 16.74 10.94
C ARG A 259 6.57 15.98 11.56
N TYR A 260 6.23 14.83 10.99
CA TYR A 260 5.36 13.89 11.66
C TYR A 260 6.10 13.27 12.85
N GLU A 261 5.39 13.07 13.96
CA GLU A 261 5.94 12.34 15.08
C GLU A 261 6.37 10.94 14.61
N ALA A 262 7.68 10.67 14.62
CA ALA A 262 8.30 9.55 13.91
C ALA A 262 7.63 8.18 14.18
N LYS A 263 6.97 8.01 15.33
CA LYS A 263 6.31 6.76 15.77
C LYS A 263 4.85 6.57 15.29
N SER A 264 4.30 7.46 14.46
CA SER A 264 2.86 7.46 14.11
C SER A 264 2.56 6.94 12.70
N ILE A 265 3.46 7.17 11.74
CA ILE A 265 3.23 6.88 10.33
C ILE A 265 4.03 5.67 9.86
N THR A 266 3.31 4.71 9.29
CA THR A 266 3.83 3.50 8.66
C THR A 266 2.99 3.19 7.43
N VAL A 267 3.47 2.31 6.54
CA VAL A 267 2.64 1.70 5.49
C VAL A 267 1.32 1.15 6.05
N HIS A 268 1.35 0.59 7.26
CA HIS A 268 0.14 0.08 7.91
C HIS A 268 -0.85 1.18 8.31
N SER A 269 -0.39 2.41 8.56
CA SER A 269 -1.25 3.57 8.79
C SER A 269 -1.98 4.00 7.52
N ILE A 270 -1.28 3.97 6.37
CA ILE A 270 -1.87 4.25 5.04
C ILE A 270 -2.91 3.18 4.69
N ARG A 271 -2.54 1.91 4.82
CA ARG A 271 -3.46 0.79 4.57
C ARG A 271 -4.70 0.82 5.45
N ARG A 272 -4.59 1.25 6.72
CA ARG A 272 -5.77 1.42 7.58
C ARG A 272 -6.67 2.56 7.12
N GLY A 273 -6.09 3.68 6.70
CA GLY A 273 -6.86 4.78 6.11
C GLY A 273 -7.62 4.33 4.86
N PHE A 274 -6.98 3.56 3.98
CA PHE A 274 -7.66 2.95 2.84
C PHE A 274 -8.85 2.06 3.25
N ALA A 275 -8.66 1.18 4.23
CA ALA A 275 -9.73 0.31 4.73
C ALA A 275 -10.89 1.12 5.33
N SER A 276 -10.59 2.13 6.14
CA SER A 276 -11.59 3.05 6.72
C SER A 276 -12.39 3.79 5.65
N CYS A 277 -11.74 4.21 4.55
CA CYS A 277 -12.41 4.81 3.41
C CYS A 277 -13.37 3.84 2.72
N ILE A 278 -12.97 2.58 2.52
CA ILE A 278 -13.85 1.54 1.96
C ILE A 278 -15.04 1.28 2.89
N ASP A 279 -14.80 1.14 4.19
CA ASP A 279 -15.85 0.89 5.18
C ASP A 279 -16.87 2.04 5.18
N SER A 280 -16.38 3.29 5.15
CA SER A 280 -17.23 4.48 5.07
C SER A 280 -18.05 4.51 3.78
N ARG A 281 -17.46 4.14 2.63
CA ARG A 281 -18.18 4.02 1.36
C ARG A 281 -19.22 2.92 1.40
N ASN A 282 -18.88 1.74 1.91
CA ASN A 282 -19.82 0.63 2.06
C ASN A 282 -20.98 1.01 2.97
N ILE A 283 -20.73 1.69 4.09
CA ILE A 283 -21.77 2.24 4.96
C ILE A 283 -22.63 3.27 4.20
N SER A 284 -22.04 4.15 3.40
CA SER A 284 -22.79 5.13 2.59
C SER A 284 -23.67 4.46 1.52
N LEU A 285 -23.17 3.41 0.87
CA LEU A 285 -23.92 2.60 -0.09
C LEU A 285 -25.05 1.84 0.59
N LEU A 286 -24.78 1.22 1.74
CA LEU A 286 -25.82 0.56 2.54
C LEU A 286 -26.87 1.56 3.02
N ARG A 287 -26.49 2.80 3.39
CA ARG A 287 -27.42 3.88 3.74
C ARG A 287 -28.22 4.37 2.52
N SER A 288 -27.62 4.48 1.34
CA SER A 288 -28.33 4.87 0.11
C SER A 288 -29.28 3.78 -0.37
N ILE A 289 -28.88 2.51 -0.29
CA ILE A 289 -29.73 1.35 -0.53
C ILE A 289 -30.87 1.33 0.47
N ARG A 290 -30.60 1.50 1.78
CA ARG A 290 -31.64 1.55 2.81
C ARG A 290 -32.61 2.73 2.62
N LYS A 291 -32.13 3.90 2.21
CA LYS A 291 -32.99 5.05 1.83
C LYS A 291 -33.84 4.76 0.59
N ARG A 292 -33.32 4.02 -0.39
CA ARG A 292 -34.07 3.55 -1.58
C ARG A 292 -35.01 2.38 -1.27
N SER A 293 -34.71 1.57 -0.25
CA SER A 293 -35.54 0.45 0.20
C SER A 293 -36.80 0.93 0.92
N VAL A 294 -36.74 2.11 1.54
CA VAL A 294 -37.89 2.76 2.20
C VAL A 294 -38.84 3.42 1.18
N THR A 295 -38.43 3.56 -0.09
CA THR A 295 -39.27 4.11 -1.18
C THR A 295 -39.92 3.04 -2.07
N TRP A 296 -39.83 1.75 -1.72
CA TRP A 296 -40.52 0.66 -2.39
C TRP A 296 -41.37 -0.15 -1.39
N GLN A 297 -42.40 0.49 -0.85
CA GLN A 297 -43.62 -0.21 -0.48
C GLN A 297 -44.77 0.47 -1.22
N MET A 298 -45.59 -0.34 -1.89
CA MET A 298 -46.68 0.01 -2.80
C MET A 298 -46.23 0.31 -4.24
N ILE A 299 -46.00 -0.75 -5.02
CA ILE A 299 -46.62 -1.00 -6.35
C ILE A 299 -46.21 -2.42 -6.79
N GLY A 300 -47.21 -3.29 -6.94
CA GLY A 300 -47.29 -4.28 -8.02
C GLY A 300 -46.32 -5.47 -8.02
N SER A 301 -46.86 -6.63 -7.70
CA SER A 301 -46.35 -7.98 -8.02
C SER A 301 -45.76 -8.12 -9.43
N GLY A 302 -44.51 -8.57 -9.54
CA GLY A 302 -43.90 -9.00 -10.79
C GLY A 302 -42.51 -9.61 -10.57
N LYS A 303 -42.34 -10.89 -10.94
CA LYS A 303 -41.12 -11.70 -10.78
C LYS A 303 -39.89 -11.03 -11.45
N ILE A 304 -38.73 -11.05 -10.78
CA ILE A 304 -37.43 -10.78 -11.41
C ILE A 304 -36.51 -12.00 -11.21
N THR A 305 -36.11 -12.59 -12.32
CA THR A 305 -35.14 -13.68 -12.47
C THR A 305 -33.71 -13.22 -12.15
N SER A 306 -32.98 -14.01 -11.36
CA SER A 306 -31.58 -13.77 -11.02
C SER A 306 -30.66 -14.11 -12.19
N GLN A 307 -29.93 -13.13 -12.71
CA GLN A 307 -28.80 -13.37 -13.62
C GLN A 307 -27.50 -13.38 -12.79
N GLN A 308 -26.84 -14.54 -12.75
CA GLN A 308 -25.51 -14.73 -12.16
C GLN A 308 -24.44 -14.05 -13.01
N TYR A 309 -23.54 -13.27 -12.39
CA TYR A 309 -22.28 -12.83 -12.97
C TYR A 309 -21.12 -13.65 -12.36
N PRO A 310 -20.14 -14.14 -13.15
CA PRO A 310 -18.99 -14.85 -12.61
C PRO A 310 -17.99 -13.90 -11.94
N LEU A 311 -17.48 -14.32 -10.78
CA LEU A 311 -16.58 -13.60 -9.89
C LEU A 311 -15.11 -13.73 -10.34
N SER A 312 -14.59 -12.73 -11.06
CA SER A 312 -13.20 -12.29 -10.87
C SER A 312 -13.25 -10.86 -10.31
N THR A 313 -12.71 -10.67 -9.10
CA THR A 313 -12.93 -9.42 -8.35
C THR A 313 -12.01 -8.32 -8.87
N VAL A 314 -12.44 -7.59 -9.90
CA VAL A 314 -11.81 -6.33 -10.31
C VAL A 314 -12.20 -5.25 -9.30
N ARG A 315 -11.23 -4.71 -8.54
CA ARG A 315 -11.47 -3.51 -7.72
C ARG A 315 -11.30 -2.27 -8.59
N LEU A 316 -12.41 -1.71 -9.07
CA LEU A 316 -12.42 -0.35 -9.62
C LEU A 316 -12.26 0.65 -8.46
N CYS A 317 -11.04 1.15 -8.24
CA CYS A 317 -10.80 2.25 -7.33
C CYS A 317 -11.00 3.60 -8.04
N SER A 318 -12.26 3.98 -8.30
CA SER A 318 -12.56 5.38 -8.58
C SER A 318 -12.53 6.15 -7.25
N TRP A 319 -11.46 6.91 -7.03
CA TRP A 319 -11.55 8.10 -6.18
C TRP A 319 -12.35 9.14 -6.96
N GLY A 320 -13.66 9.13 -6.76
CA GLY A 320 -14.53 10.23 -7.13
C GLY A 320 -14.31 11.36 -6.12
N ILE A 321 -13.44 12.31 -6.49
CA ILE A 321 -13.57 13.67 -5.96
C ILE A 321 -14.58 14.31 -6.90
N PHE A 322 -15.74 14.64 -6.33
CA PHE A 322 -16.74 15.46 -6.99
C PHE A 322 -16.09 16.77 -7.39
N LEU A 323 -16.32 17.16 -8.64
CA LEU A 323 -16.19 18.52 -9.14
C LEU A 323 -16.91 19.48 -8.17
N THR A 324 -16.17 20.46 -7.67
CA THR A 324 -16.52 21.88 -7.68
C THR A 324 -15.23 22.66 -7.83
#